data_AF-A0A9P6H985-F1
#
_entry.id   AF-A0A9P6H985-F1
#
_cell.length_a   1.000
_cell.length_b   1.000
_cell.length_c   1.000
_cell.angle_alpha   90.00
_cell.angle_beta   90.00
_cell.angle_gamma   90.00
#
_symmetry.space_group_name_H-M   'P 1'
#
loop_
_entity.id
_entity.type
_entity.pdbx_description
1 polymer ?
#
loop_
_entity_poly.entity_id
_entity_poly.type
_entity_poly.pdbx_seq_one_letter_code
_entity_poly.pdbx_strand_id
1 'polypeptide(L)'
;MTAKSTVPTIVHLDEQRSISGFVAAGLTAATIQHILFLKNQIPFPVAQLGRLPIPPNSKASKKRVDLLDAVDALSCHLHSTFSALYSSLAHSPLKYPHRSGHARVHLLILLGPSLFRPRSRILLTIDGLKIQTQSYETETGGSTHSENENRCYNTSSTLNRVRRLDQARSPLSSLPPTATNPGRESDSFSSKHAENSTSSDPTKSPDSSPSSDETFKDHLEEQRVLTAAERLLSRSLAITCAEDGVTLNAELEPTQTHVLIQAPRGFHHSSWTPRQNMSHGLDSLLTGLRSHAVAAKKERASVKTDEIVIYCEYPKVSVAPEGDLENVEAGDLIWWSWDGKIVGFGDP
;
A
#
# COMPACT_ATOMS: atom_id res chain seq x y z
N MET A 1 3.95 -29.44 25.60
CA MET A 1 4.16 -28.21 24.81
C MET A 1 2.79 -27.67 24.45
N THR A 2 2.34 -26.63 25.13
CA THR A 2 1.08 -25.93 24.84
C THR A 2 1.30 -25.03 23.62
N ALA A 3 0.46 -25.16 22.59
CA ALA A 3 0.48 -24.25 21.46
C ALA A 3 0.07 -22.86 21.97
N LYS A 4 0.99 -21.91 22.01
CA LYS A 4 0.67 -20.51 22.35
C LYS A 4 -0.19 -19.95 21.21
N SER A 5 -1.40 -19.50 21.55
CA SER A 5 -2.24 -18.74 20.63
C SER A 5 -1.51 -17.45 20.25
N THR A 6 -1.45 -17.13 18.96
CA THR A 6 -0.82 -15.89 18.48
C THR A 6 -1.83 -14.77 18.64
N VAL A 7 -1.56 -13.82 19.54
CA VAL A 7 -2.37 -12.61 19.65
C VAL A 7 -2.12 -11.76 18.40
N PRO A 8 -3.16 -11.29 17.69
CA PRO A 8 -2.98 -10.42 16.53
C PRO A 8 -2.37 -9.08 16.95
N THR A 9 -1.46 -8.54 16.13
CA THR A 9 -1.02 -7.14 16.29
C THR A 9 -2.14 -6.24 15.82
N ILE A 10 -2.71 -5.47 16.74
CA ILE A 10 -3.82 -4.58 16.47
C ILE A 10 -3.30 -3.14 16.34
N VAL A 11 -3.63 -2.48 15.22
CA VAL A 11 -3.30 -1.07 14.94
C VAL A 11 -4.61 -0.31 14.77
N HIS A 12 -4.92 0.55 15.72
CA HIS A 12 -6.15 1.34 15.73
C HIS A 12 -5.90 2.76 15.24
N LEU A 13 -6.57 3.16 14.15
CA LEU A 13 -6.46 4.50 13.59
C LEU A 13 -7.54 5.42 14.20
N ASP A 14 -7.33 5.84 15.46
CA ASP A 14 -8.31 6.60 16.28
C ASP A 14 -8.87 7.85 15.58
N GLU A 15 -8.05 8.56 14.80
CA GLU A 15 -8.42 9.85 14.20
C GLU A 15 -9.16 9.70 12.86
N GLN A 16 -9.23 8.50 12.29
CA GLN A 16 -9.74 8.27 10.95
C GLN A 16 -11.10 7.57 10.98
N ARG A 17 -12.08 8.13 10.27
CA ARG A 17 -13.37 7.47 10.06
C ARG A 17 -13.34 6.40 8.97
N SER A 18 -12.32 6.46 8.12
CA SER A 18 -12.19 5.58 6.96
C SER A 18 -10.76 5.57 6.46
N ILE A 19 -10.32 4.47 5.89
CA ILE A 19 -8.99 4.34 5.30
C ILE A 19 -9.12 4.59 3.79
N SER A 20 -8.46 5.62 3.27
CA SER A 20 -8.43 5.85 1.82
C SER A 20 -7.53 4.82 1.12
N GLY A 21 -7.71 4.62 -0.19
CA GLY A 21 -6.87 3.70 -0.96
C GLY A 21 -5.38 4.08 -0.91
N PHE A 22 -5.08 5.39 -0.88
CA PHE A 22 -3.73 5.91 -0.72
C PHE A 22 -3.11 5.49 0.61
N VAL A 23 -3.82 5.73 1.72
CA VAL A 23 -3.35 5.35 3.07
C VAL A 23 -3.21 3.83 3.20
N ALA A 24 -4.17 3.05 2.66
CA ALA A 24 -4.10 1.59 2.68
C ALA A 24 -2.89 1.05 1.89
N ALA A 25 -2.58 1.63 0.73
CA ALA A 25 -1.42 1.28 -0.07
C ALA A 25 -0.11 1.58 0.68
N GLY A 26 0.02 2.78 1.25
CA GLY A 26 1.18 3.18 2.03
C GLY A 26 1.39 2.29 3.26
N LEU A 27 0.33 2.04 4.04
CA LEU A 27 0.40 1.15 5.22
C LEU A 27 0.75 -0.29 4.84
N THR A 28 0.25 -0.79 3.71
CA THR A 28 0.64 -2.11 3.20
C THR A 28 2.12 -2.16 2.86
N ALA A 29 2.63 -1.16 2.13
CA ALA A 29 4.04 -1.06 1.78
C ALA A 29 4.93 -0.98 3.03
N ALA A 30 4.59 -0.11 3.99
CA ALA A 30 5.29 0.02 5.26
C ALA A 30 5.30 -1.30 6.04
N THR A 31 4.14 -1.99 6.12
CA THR A 31 4.03 -3.29 6.79
C THR A 31 4.98 -4.32 6.18
N ILE A 32 5.05 -4.41 4.85
CA ILE A 32 5.97 -5.32 4.15
C ILE A 32 7.42 -4.98 4.48
N GLN A 33 7.80 -3.71 4.45
CA GLN A 33 9.17 -3.26 4.77
C GLN A 33 9.54 -3.62 6.22
N HIS A 34 8.63 -3.42 7.18
CA HIS A 34 8.83 -3.83 8.57
C HIS A 34 8.99 -5.35 8.70
N ILE A 35 8.14 -6.14 8.04
CA ILE A 35 8.22 -7.61 8.09
C ILE A 35 9.55 -8.10 7.51
N LEU A 36 10.02 -7.53 6.41
CA LEU A 36 11.32 -7.89 5.84
C LEU A 36 12.45 -7.69 6.85
N PHE A 37 12.42 -6.58 7.61
CA PHE A 37 13.41 -6.32 8.64
C PHE A 37 13.22 -7.25 9.87
N LEU A 38 12.02 -7.32 10.42
CA LEU A 38 11.70 -8.10 11.64
C LEU A 38 11.91 -9.61 11.46
N LYS A 39 11.82 -10.12 10.24
CA LYS A 39 12.05 -11.55 9.91
C LYS A 39 13.46 -11.79 9.34
N ASN A 40 14.42 -10.89 9.58
CA ASN A 40 15.81 -10.99 9.13
C ASN A 40 15.97 -11.24 7.61
N GLN A 41 15.01 -10.78 6.80
CA GLN A 41 15.14 -10.85 5.35
C GLN A 41 16.07 -9.74 4.82
N ILE A 42 16.25 -8.67 5.59
CA ILE A 42 17.16 -7.56 5.27
C ILE A 42 17.88 -7.11 6.55
N PRO A 43 19.14 -6.65 6.47
CA PRO A 43 19.94 -6.34 7.67
C PRO A 43 19.57 -5.00 8.31
N PHE A 44 18.96 -4.08 7.56
CA PHE A 44 18.53 -2.77 8.04
C PHE A 44 17.14 -2.42 7.48
N PRO A 45 16.38 -1.53 8.15
CA PRO A 45 15.16 -0.97 7.59
C PRO A 45 15.40 -0.36 6.20
N VAL A 46 14.43 -0.52 5.29
CA VAL A 46 14.54 -0.07 3.88
C VAL A 46 14.94 1.42 3.78
N ALA A 47 14.39 2.28 4.64
CA ALA A 47 14.73 3.70 4.69
C ALA A 47 16.22 3.98 5.00
N GLN A 48 16.88 3.07 5.73
CA GLN A 48 18.31 3.16 6.04
C GLN A 48 19.16 2.52 4.93
N LEU A 49 18.65 1.46 4.29
CA LEU A 49 19.31 0.79 3.17
C LEU A 49 19.50 1.68 1.94
N GLY A 50 18.79 2.81 1.77
CA GLY A 50 19.13 3.76 0.70
C GLY A 50 20.39 4.58 0.98
N ARG A 51 20.75 4.73 2.26
CA ARG A 51 21.71 5.75 2.74
C ARG A 51 23.08 5.18 3.10
N LEU A 52 23.18 3.88 3.35
CA LEU A 52 24.47 3.26 3.68
C LEU A 52 25.45 3.37 2.50
N PRO A 53 26.77 3.44 2.77
CA PRO A 53 27.76 3.42 1.70
C PRO A 53 27.63 2.15 0.84
N ILE A 54 28.05 2.24 -0.42
CA ILE A 54 28.05 1.10 -1.34
C ILE A 54 29.12 0.11 -0.85
N PRO A 55 28.76 -1.15 -0.55
CA PRO A 55 29.73 -2.13 -0.11
C PRO A 55 30.74 -2.41 -1.24
N PRO A 56 32.02 -2.67 -0.93
CA PRO A 56 33.02 -2.99 -1.94
C PRO A 56 32.71 -4.29 -2.70
N ASN A 57 31.87 -5.17 -2.14
CA ASN A 57 31.41 -6.39 -2.78
C ASN A 57 30.31 -6.10 -3.81
N SER A 58 30.63 -6.23 -5.10
CA SER A 58 29.72 -5.99 -6.22
C SER A 58 28.44 -6.83 -6.16
N LYS A 59 28.49 -8.06 -5.62
CA LYS A 59 27.31 -8.93 -5.48
C LYS A 59 26.34 -8.42 -4.41
N ALA A 60 26.86 -7.99 -3.26
CA ALA A 60 26.04 -7.44 -2.18
C ALA A 60 25.40 -6.11 -2.60
N SER A 61 26.17 -5.25 -3.28
CA SER A 61 25.65 -4.01 -3.86
C SER A 61 24.52 -4.28 -4.85
N LYS A 62 24.69 -5.27 -5.75
CA LYS A 62 23.65 -5.62 -6.71
C LYS A 62 22.36 -6.09 -6.03
N LYS A 63 22.46 -7.03 -5.08
CA LYS A 63 21.28 -7.52 -4.33
C LYS A 63 20.53 -6.39 -3.61
N ARG A 64 21.26 -5.43 -3.06
CA ARG A 64 20.67 -4.27 -2.39
C ARG A 64 19.93 -3.36 -3.37
N VAL A 65 20.50 -3.07 -4.54
CA VAL A 65 19.82 -2.30 -5.59
C VAL A 65 18.58 -3.05 -6.08
N ASP A 66 18.72 -4.33 -6.43
CA ASP A 66 17.60 -5.17 -6.90
C ASP A 66 16.45 -5.22 -5.87
N LEU A 67 16.77 -5.28 -4.56
CA LEU A 67 15.78 -5.21 -3.49
C LEU A 67 15.08 -3.84 -3.45
N LEU A 68 15.84 -2.74 -3.45
CA LEU A 68 15.28 -1.39 -3.38
C LEU A 68 14.36 -1.12 -4.57
N ASP A 69 14.79 -1.51 -5.77
CA ASP A 69 13.99 -1.41 -7.00
C ASP A 69 12.71 -2.26 -6.90
N ALA A 70 12.79 -3.47 -6.35
CA ALA A 70 11.61 -4.33 -6.17
C ALA A 70 10.63 -3.77 -5.14
N VAL A 71 11.11 -3.21 -4.03
CA VAL A 71 10.26 -2.59 -2.99
C VAL A 71 9.62 -1.30 -3.51
N ASP A 72 10.36 -0.49 -4.27
CA ASP A 72 9.82 0.71 -4.93
C ASP A 72 8.73 0.34 -5.95
N ALA A 73 9.02 -0.63 -6.84
CA ALA A 73 8.06 -1.12 -7.82
C ALA A 73 6.79 -1.67 -7.16
N LEU A 74 6.92 -2.48 -6.10
CA LEU A 74 5.77 -2.97 -5.34
C LEU A 74 4.97 -1.81 -4.72
N SER A 75 5.64 -0.81 -4.14
CA SER A 75 4.98 0.34 -3.53
C SER A 75 4.20 1.15 -4.58
N CYS A 76 4.75 1.38 -5.78
CA CYS A 76 4.04 1.99 -6.90
C CYS A 76 2.82 1.15 -7.33
N HIS A 77 3.01 -0.17 -7.49
CA HIS A 77 1.91 -1.06 -7.87
C HIS A 77 0.81 -1.10 -6.81
N LEU A 78 1.13 -1.07 -5.52
CA LEU A 78 0.13 -1.07 -4.44
C LEU A 78 -0.78 0.17 -4.55
N HIS A 79 -0.25 1.34 -4.88
CA HIS A 79 -1.08 2.53 -5.06
C HIS A 79 -2.12 2.34 -6.17
N SER A 80 -1.70 1.94 -7.37
CA SER A 80 -2.63 1.66 -8.48
C SER A 80 -3.54 0.46 -8.20
N THR A 81 -3.06 -0.51 -7.41
CA THR A 81 -3.82 -1.69 -6.97
C THR A 81 -4.98 -1.30 -6.09
N PHE A 82 -4.76 -0.48 -5.06
CA PHE A 82 -5.85 -0.07 -4.17
C PHE A 82 -6.87 0.82 -4.88
N SER A 83 -6.45 1.64 -5.86
CA SER A 83 -7.37 2.37 -6.74
C SER A 83 -8.24 1.44 -7.60
N ALA A 84 -7.64 0.40 -8.19
CA ALA A 84 -8.36 -0.59 -8.99
C ALA A 84 -9.25 -1.50 -8.14
N LEU A 85 -8.78 -1.90 -6.96
CA LEU A 85 -9.49 -2.74 -6.01
C LEU A 85 -10.74 -2.03 -5.49
N TYR A 86 -10.59 -0.78 -5.09
CA TYR A 86 -11.69 0.10 -4.72
C TYR A 86 -12.78 0.13 -5.78
N SER A 87 -12.40 0.31 -7.04
CA SER A 87 -13.34 0.36 -8.16
C SER A 87 -14.02 -1.01 -8.31
N SER A 88 -13.26 -2.09 -8.30
CA SER A 88 -13.81 -3.45 -8.42
C SER A 88 -14.77 -3.82 -7.28
N LEU A 89 -14.49 -3.36 -6.06
CA LEU A 89 -15.35 -3.60 -4.89
C LEU A 89 -16.65 -2.81 -4.97
N ALA A 90 -16.60 -1.58 -5.51
CA ALA A 90 -17.80 -0.76 -5.72
C ALA A 90 -18.79 -1.40 -6.72
N HIS A 91 -18.28 -2.16 -7.71
CA HIS A 91 -19.09 -2.84 -8.74
C HIS A 91 -19.65 -4.20 -8.29
N SER A 92 -19.40 -4.64 -7.05
CA SER A 92 -19.95 -5.90 -6.50
C SER A 92 -21.02 -5.61 -5.43
N PRO A 93 -22.21 -5.14 -5.84
CA PRO A 93 -23.20 -4.58 -4.91
C PRO A 93 -23.90 -5.61 -4.02
N LEU A 94 -23.84 -6.89 -4.41
CA LEU A 94 -24.55 -7.96 -3.72
C LEU A 94 -23.80 -8.49 -2.49
N LYS A 95 -22.51 -8.17 -2.29
CA LYS A 95 -21.67 -8.78 -1.24
C LYS A 95 -21.19 -7.83 -0.16
N TYR A 96 -21.13 -6.53 -0.43
CA TYR A 96 -20.87 -5.51 0.58
C TYR A 96 -22.14 -4.69 0.72
N PRO A 97 -22.99 -4.95 1.74
CA PRO A 97 -24.19 -4.14 1.92
C PRO A 97 -23.72 -2.69 2.04
N HIS A 98 -23.99 -1.90 0.99
CA HIS A 98 -23.50 -0.54 0.75
C HIS A 98 -23.86 0.48 1.83
N ARG A 99 -24.41 0.04 2.97
CA ARG A 99 -24.85 0.90 4.06
C ARG A 99 -23.70 1.55 4.81
N SER A 100 -22.52 0.91 4.89
CA SER A 100 -21.36 1.53 5.55
C SER A 100 -20.45 2.29 4.59
N GLY A 101 -20.42 1.96 3.30
CA GLY A 101 -19.44 2.53 2.37
C GLY A 101 -18.00 2.11 2.67
N HIS A 102 -17.80 1.00 3.38
CA HIS A 102 -16.49 0.49 3.76
C HIS A 102 -16.32 -0.99 3.39
N ALA A 103 -15.09 -1.38 3.04
CA ALA A 103 -14.70 -2.76 2.83
C ALA A 103 -13.56 -3.19 3.75
N ARG A 104 -13.43 -4.51 3.86
CA ARG A 104 -12.28 -5.18 4.45
C ARG A 104 -11.45 -5.82 3.35
N VAL A 105 -10.14 -5.61 3.40
CA VAL A 105 -9.17 -6.17 2.45
C VAL A 105 -8.20 -7.07 3.21
N HIS A 106 -7.87 -8.21 2.61
CA HIS A 106 -6.91 -9.16 3.14
C HIS A 106 -5.71 -9.28 2.21
N LEU A 107 -4.53 -9.24 2.80
CA LEU A 107 -3.25 -9.47 2.14
C LEU A 107 -2.48 -10.55 2.87
N LEU A 108 -1.78 -11.39 2.12
CA LEU A 108 -0.96 -12.46 2.66
C LEU A 108 0.49 -12.27 2.23
N ILE A 109 1.39 -12.20 3.22
CA ILE A 109 2.82 -12.06 3.02
C ILE A 109 3.46 -13.40 3.41
N LEU A 110 4.07 -14.06 2.42
CA LEU A 110 4.67 -15.38 2.57
C LEU A 110 6.18 -15.28 2.44
N LEU A 111 6.91 -15.75 3.45
CA LEU A 111 8.37 -15.83 3.43
C LEU A 111 8.78 -17.28 3.27
N GLY A 112 9.51 -17.60 2.20
CA GLY A 112 10.02 -18.96 1.97
C GLY A 112 10.48 -19.21 0.53
N PRO A 113 10.91 -20.43 0.21
CA PRO A 113 11.40 -20.79 -1.13
C PRO A 113 10.28 -20.85 -2.18
N SER A 114 9.02 -20.99 -1.77
CA SER A 114 7.87 -21.04 -2.68
C SER A 114 6.58 -20.68 -1.95
N LEU A 115 5.56 -20.30 -2.72
CA LEU A 115 4.19 -20.07 -2.25
C LEU A 115 3.59 -21.23 -1.46
N PHE A 116 3.93 -22.48 -1.80
CA PHE A 116 3.35 -23.68 -1.19
C PHE A 116 4.11 -24.18 0.04
N ARG A 117 5.34 -23.71 0.23
CA ARG A 117 6.20 -24.08 1.37
C ARG A 117 6.73 -22.85 2.08
N PRO A 118 5.86 -21.94 2.55
CA PRO A 118 6.31 -20.78 3.32
C PRO A 118 6.88 -21.26 4.65
N ARG A 119 7.99 -20.64 5.07
CA ARG A 119 8.58 -20.79 6.41
C ARG A 119 7.85 -19.90 7.42
N SER A 120 7.30 -18.77 6.97
CA SER A 120 6.48 -17.87 7.78
C SER A 120 5.36 -17.28 6.93
N ARG A 121 4.22 -17.03 7.59
CA ARG A 121 3.03 -16.45 6.97
C ARG A 121 2.58 -15.26 7.81
N ILE A 122 2.24 -14.16 7.17
CA ILE A 122 1.70 -12.98 7.83
C ILE A 122 0.42 -12.59 7.11
N LEU A 123 -0.70 -12.58 7.83
CA LEU A 123 -1.98 -12.06 7.35
C LEU A 123 -2.08 -10.59 7.74
N LEU A 124 -2.22 -9.71 6.75
CA LEU A 124 -2.56 -8.31 6.96
C LEU A 124 -4.04 -8.11 6.62
N THR A 125 -4.80 -7.62 7.59
CA THR A 125 -6.20 -7.22 7.42
C THR A 125 -6.31 -5.71 7.52
N ILE A 126 -6.88 -5.07 6.51
CA ILE A 126 -7.23 -3.65 6.52
C ILE A 126 -8.75 -3.55 6.55
N ASP A 127 -9.30 -3.10 7.68
CA ASP A 127 -10.73 -2.93 7.90
C ASP A 127 -11.11 -1.45 7.91
N GLY A 128 -12.13 -1.08 7.14
CA GLY A 128 -12.56 0.31 6.99
C GLY A 128 -12.05 0.99 5.71
N LEU A 129 -11.65 0.22 4.69
CA LEU A 129 -11.29 0.79 3.38
C LEU A 129 -12.51 1.51 2.79
N LYS A 130 -12.41 2.82 2.59
CA LYS A 130 -13.48 3.65 2.01
C LYS A 130 -13.80 3.19 0.59
N ILE A 131 -15.05 2.87 0.30
CA ILE A 131 -15.59 2.63 -1.03
C ILE A 131 -16.53 3.79 -1.36
N GLN A 132 -16.24 4.56 -2.42
CA GLN A 132 -17.19 5.52 -2.94
C GLN A 132 -17.97 4.79 -4.02
N THR A 133 -19.23 4.52 -3.74
CA THR A 133 -20.19 4.23 -4.80
C THR A 133 -20.30 5.50 -5.62
N GLN A 134 -19.89 5.42 -6.88
CA GLN A 134 -20.19 6.47 -7.85
C GLN A 134 -21.72 6.47 -7.97
N SER A 135 -22.39 7.35 -7.23
CA SER A 135 -23.83 7.51 -7.32
C SER A 135 -24.10 8.01 -8.72
N TYR A 136 -24.44 7.09 -9.61
CA TYR A 136 -25.20 7.45 -10.79
C TYR A 136 -26.54 7.92 -10.23
N GLU A 137 -26.66 9.21 -9.94
CA GLU A 137 -27.95 9.83 -9.77
C GLU A 137 -28.67 9.57 -11.08
N THR A 138 -29.48 8.51 -11.08
CA THR A 138 -30.35 8.22 -12.20
C THR A 138 -31.38 9.31 -12.07
N GLU A 139 -31.13 10.45 -12.70
CA GLU A 139 -32.15 11.45 -12.93
C GLU A 139 -33.26 10.72 -13.70
N THR A 140 -34.23 10.19 -12.97
CA THR A 140 -35.50 9.70 -13.48
C THR A 140 -36.31 10.91 -13.96
N GLY A 141 -35.76 11.63 -14.94
CA GLY A 141 -36.50 12.48 -15.86
C GLY A 141 -37.00 11.57 -16.97
N GLY A 142 -38.29 11.25 -16.94
CA GLY A 142 -38.93 10.41 -17.94
C GLY A 142 -38.70 10.97 -19.34
N SER A 143 -38.14 10.16 -20.23
CA SER A 143 -38.43 10.27 -21.65
C SER A 143 -38.23 8.93 -22.35
N THR A 144 -39.29 8.55 -23.03
CA THR A 144 -39.52 7.41 -23.90
C THR A 144 -38.43 7.14 -24.94
N HIS A 145 -38.17 5.85 -25.16
CA HIS A 145 -37.69 5.23 -26.40
C HIS A 145 -36.45 5.84 -27.09
N SER A 146 -35.30 5.18 -26.92
CA SER A 146 -34.37 4.96 -28.04
C SER A 146 -33.50 3.75 -27.76
N GLU A 147 -33.66 2.70 -28.57
CA GLU A 147 -32.65 1.67 -28.78
C GLU A 147 -31.41 2.36 -29.38
N ASN A 148 -30.21 2.25 -28.77
CA ASN A 148 -28.99 2.04 -29.56
C ASN A 148 -27.72 1.76 -28.73
N GLU A 149 -27.07 0.68 -29.14
CA GLU A 149 -25.62 0.40 -29.23
C GLU A 149 -24.64 0.67 -28.07
N ASN A 150 -24.16 -0.47 -27.53
CA ASN A 150 -22.86 -0.70 -26.92
C ASN A 150 -21.73 0.23 -27.42
N ARG A 151 -21.23 1.10 -26.54
CA ARG A 151 -19.86 1.63 -26.59
C ARG A 151 -19.20 1.57 -25.22
N CYS A 152 -18.31 0.59 -25.05
CA CYS A 152 -17.29 0.62 -24.00
C CYS A 152 -16.23 1.66 -24.37
N TYR A 153 -16.25 2.82 -23.70
CA TYR A 153 -15.14 3.77 -23.78
C TYR A 153 -14.09 3.41 -22.74
N ASN A 154 -12.86 3.21 -23.24
CA ASN A 154 -11.66 3.16 -22.45
C ASN A 154 -11.49 4.48 -21.70
N THR A 155 -11.56 4.44 -20.37
CA THR A 155 -11.07 5.50 -19.48
C THR A 155 -9.57 5.62 -19.67
N SER A 156 -9.18 6.55 -20.54
CA SER A 156 -7.79 6.88 -20.81
C SER A 156 -7.17 7.50 -19.57
N SER A 157 -6.10 6.86 -19.12
CA SER A 157 -5.15 7.27 -18.10
C SER A 157 -4.56 8.66 -18.41
N THR A 158 -5.01 9.70 -17.70
CA THR A 158 -4.44 11.05 -17.76
C THR A 158 -3.58 11.42 -16.55
N LEU A 159 -2.91 10.45 -15.92
CA LEU A 159 -1.88 10.75 -14.92
C LEU A 159 -0.75 9.72 -15.02
N ASN A 160 0.29 10.05 -15.79
CA ASN A 160 1.71 9.75 -15.55
C ASN A 160 2.54 10.04 -16.80
N ARG A 161 2.81 11.32 -17.06
CA ARG A 161 3.92 11.74 -17.93
C ARG A 161 4.85 12.65 -17.13
N VAL A 162 5.46 12.09 -16.08
CA VAL A 162 6.65 12.68 -15.48
C VAL A 162 7.79 12.49 -16.49
N ARG A 163 8.22 13.60 -17.07
CA ARG A 163 9.40 13.70 -17.93
C ARG A 163 10.63 13.17 -17.18
N ARG A 164 11.17 12.03 -17.61
CA ARG A 164 12.56 11.66 -17.36
C ARG A 164 13.43 12.62 -18.17
N LEU A 165 14.12 13.54 -17.49
CA LEU A 165 15.26 14.22 -18.06
C LEU A 165 16.43 13.24 -17.98
N ASP A 166 16.87 12.75 -19.14
CA ASP A 166 18.15 12.06 -19.28
C ASP A 166 19.27 13.00 -18.86
N GLN A 167 19.91 12.74 -17.72
CA GLN A 167 21.18 13.35 -17.38
C GLN A 167 22.27 12.29 -17.53
N ALA A 168 22.87 12.31 -18.73
CA ALA A 168 24.07 11.57 -19.06
C ALA A 168 25.18 11.92 -18.07
N ARG A 169 25.71 10.89 -17.42
CA ARG A 169 26.95 10.94 -16.65
C ARG A 169 28.13 11.07 -17.61
N SER A 170 28.90 12.15 -17.48
CA SER A 170 30.30 12.16 -17.91
C SER A 170 31.19 11.90 -16.69
N PRO A 171 32.20 11.02 -16.79
CA PRO A 171 33.17 10.80 -15.74
C PRO A 171 34.33 11.78 -15.89
N LEU A 172 34.76 12.44 -14.81
CA LEU A 172 36.09 13.03 -14.78
C LEU A 172 36.71 12.94 -13.39
N SER A 173 38.01 12.67 -13.46
CA SER A 173 38.91 12.16 -12.46
C SER A 173 39.48 13.28 -11.57
N SER A 174 39.71 12.93 -10.29
CA SER A 174 40.83 13.31 -9.40
C SER A 174 41.45 14.72 -9.46
N LEU A 175 41.53 15.41 -8.31
CA LEU A 175 42.75 16.02 -7.72
C LEU A 175 42.45 16.59 -6.29
N PRO A 176 43.47 16.76 -5.40
CA PRO A 176 43.33 16.88 -3.93
C PRO A 176 43.34 18.35 -3.41
N PRO A 177 43.21 18.62 -2.09
CA PRO A 177 42.88 19.95 -1.58
C PRO A 177 44.11 20.82 -1.34
N THR A 178 43.94 22.13 -1.48
CA THR A 178 44.91 23.12 -1.01
C THR A 178 44.18 24.17 -0.19
N ALA A 179 44.57 24.29 1.08
CA ALA A 179 44.21 25.39 1.94
C ALA A 179 44.89 26.68 1.47
N THR A 180 44.25 27.85 1.65
CA THR A 180 44.83 29.12 2.14
C THR A 180 43.77 30.24 2.09
N ASN A 181 43.21 30.56 3.26
CA ASN A 181 42.93 31.88 3.87
C ASN A 181 42.26 33.07 3.13
N PRO A 182 41.70 34.04 3.92
CA PRO A 182 40.61 34.94 3.53
C PRO A 182 41.08 36.32 3.03
N GLY A 183 40.21 37.00 2.28
CA GLY A 183 40.42 38.35 1.78
C GLY A 183 39.10 39.08 1.54
N ARG A 184 39.05 40.29 2.08
CA ARG A 184 37.97 41.26 2.24
C ARG A 184 37.50 41.93 0.92
N GLU A 185 36.39 42.66 1.08
CA GLU A 185 36.01 43.92 0.43
C GLU A 185 34.94 43.91 -0.69
N SER A 186 33.80 44.50 -0.30
CA SER A 186 32.90 45.44 -0.98
C SER A 186 33.09 45.65 -2.48
N ASP A 187 31.98 45.60 -3.24
CA ASP A 187 31.46 46.85 -3.80
C ASP A 187 30.03 46.78 -4.32
N SER A 188 29.44 47.97 -4.23
CA SER A 188 28.07 48.37 -4.49
C SER A 188 27.87 48.71 -5.96
N PHE A 189 26.86 48.17 -6.64
CA PHE A 189 26.33 48.78 -7.86
C PHE A 189 24.80 48.73 -7.94
N SER A 190 24.25 49.93 -7.74
CA SER A 190 22.94 50.39 -8.16
C SER A 190 22.79 50.30 -9.69
N SER A 191 21.63 49.83 -10.15
CA SER A 191 21.10 50.24 -11.45
C SER A 191 19.58 50.47 -11.37
N LYS A 192 19.20 51.67 -11.79
CA LYS A 192 17.84 52.20 -11.92
C LYS A 192 17.37 52.08 -13.38
N HIS A 193 16.06 52.26 -13.56
CA HIS A 193 15.31 52.47 -14.81
C HIS A 193 14.93 51.16 -15.53
N ALA A 194 13.73 50.98 -16.08
CA ALA A 194 12.79 51.97 -16.61
C ALA A 194 11.32 51.57 -16.41
N GLU A 195 10.51 52.62 -16.30
CA GLU A 195 9.07 52.63 -16.45
C GLU A 195 8.70 52.19 -17.88
N ASN A 196 7.67 51.35 -18.03
CA ASN A 196 6.85 51.41 -19.23
C ASN A 196 5.39 51.08 -18.91
N SER A 197 4.59 52.13 -18.97
CA SER A 197 3.13 52.10 -18.91
C SER A 197 2.59 51.56 -20.24
N THR A 198 1.72 50.56 -20.20
CA THR A 198 0.74 50.39 -21.28
C THR A 198 -0.57 49.83 -20.73
N SER A 199 -1.55 50.72 -20.70
CA SER A 199 -2.95 50.47 -20.37
C SER A 199 -3.62 49.58 -21.42
N SER A 200 -4.26 48.50 -20.99
CA SER A 200 -5.36 47.87 -21.73
C SER A 200 -6.35 47.19 -20.77
N ASP A 201 -7.48 47.88 -20.60
CA ASP A 201 -8.86 47.40 -20.59
C ASP A 201 -9.19 46.00 -19.99
N PRO A 202 -9.91 45.92 -18.84
CA PRO A 202 -10.44 44.66 -18.33
C PRO A 202 -11.86 44.42 -18.86
N THR A 203 -11.96 43.68 -19.97
CA THR A 203 -13.25 43.12 -20.41
C THR A 203 -13.64 41.97 -19.48
N LYS A 204 -14.62 42.24 -18.60
CA LYS A 204 -15.32 41.26 -17.75
C LYS A 204 -15.78 40.05 -18.57
N SER A 205 -15.14 38.91 -18.34
CA SER A 205 -15.66 37.59 -18.69
C SER A 205 -15.85 36.81 -17.38
N PRO A 206 -17.04 36.26 -17.08
CA PRO A 206 -17.26 35.45 -15.89
C PRO A 206 -16.80 34.01 -16.17
N ASP A 207 -15.49 33.80 -16.27
CA ASP A 207 -14.94 32.45 -16.42
C ASP A 207 -14.70 31.87 -15.02
N SER A 208 -15.74 31.21 -14.50
CA SER A 208 -15.71 30.56 -13.19
C SER A 208 -14.95 29.23 -13.32
N SER A 209 -13.63 29.30 -13.38
CA SER A 209 -12.79 28.11 -13.36
C SER A 209 -12.92 27.41 -11.99
N PRO A 210 -13.21 26.09 -11.93
CA PRO A 210 -13.24 25.36 -10.67
C PRO A 210 -11.84 25.37 -10.03
N SER A 211 -11.80 25.77 -8.75
CA SER A 211 -10.60 26.03 -7.96
C SER A 211 -9.74 24.77 -7.77
N SER A 212 -8.56 24.74 -8.40
CA SER A 212 -7.52 23.72 -8.22
C SER A 212 -6.98 23.60 -6.79
N ASP A 213 -7.23 24.59 -5.95
CA ASP A 213 -6.65 24.69 -4.60
C ASP A 213 -7.23 23.70 -3.59
N GLU A 214 -8.44 23.18 -3.80
CA GLU A 214 -9.06 22.23 -2.86
C GLU A 214 -8.42 20.84 -2.93
N THR A 215 -8.06 20.34 -4.13
CA THR A 215 -7.44 19.02 -4.30
C THR A 215 -6.04 18.92 -3.66
N PHE A 216 -5.29 20.02 -3.64
CA PHE A 216 -3.96 20.05 -3.02
C PHE A 216 -4.02 19.92 -1.50
N LYS A 217 -5.03 20.52 -0.86
CA LYS A 217 -5.22 20.43 0.60
C LYS A 217 -5.53 18.99 1.02
N ASP A 218 -6.39 18.32 0.26
CA ASP A 218 -6.76 16.92 0.51
C ASP A 218 -5.54 15.99 0.44
N HIS A 219 -4.69 16.11 -0.59
CA HIS A 219 -3.49 15.27 -0.70
C HIS A 219 -2.48 15.52 0.42
N LEU A 220 -2.29 16.78 0.83
CA LEU A 220 -1.38 17.10 1.93
C LEU A 220 -1.87 16.48 3.25
N GLU A 221 -3.18 16.50 3.47
CA GLU A 221 -3.79 15.90 4.65
C GLU A 221 -3.66 14.37 4.63
N GLU A 222 -3.95 13.72 3.50
CA GLU A 222 -3.75 12.27 3.35
C GLU A 222 -2.28 11.86 3.62
N GLN A 223 -1.31 12.65 3.17
CA GLN A 223 0.11 12.39 3.45
C GLN A 223 0.45 12.51 4.94
N ARG A 224 -0.15 13.46 5.66
CA ARG A 224 0.02 13.60 7.11
C ARG A 224 -0.59 12.41 7.85
N VAL A 225 -1.79 12.01 7.45
CA VAL A 225 -2.49 10.83 7.99
C VAL A 225 -1.65 9.58 7.77
N LEU A 226 -1.14 9.36 6.55
CA LEU A 226 -0.27 8.22 6.25
C LEU A 226 0.97 8.23 7.14
N THR A 227 1.66 9.36 7.26
CA THR A 227 2.87 9.48 8.09
C THR A 227 2.58 9.19 9.57
N ALA A 228 1.45 9.68 10.10
CA ALA A 228 1.02 9.41 11.47
C ALA A 228 0.69 7.93 11.69
N ALA A 229 -0.03 7.33 10.73
CA ALA A 229 -0.42 5.92 10.76
C ALA A 229 0.79 4.98 10.64
N GLU A 230 1.79 5.30 9.80
CA GLU A 230 3.04 4.54 9.70
C GLU A 230 3.85 4.56 11.00
N ARG A 231 3.89 5.73 11.67
CA ARG A 231 4.53 5.84 12.99
C ARG A 231 3.80 4.99 14.03
N LEU A 232 2.47 4.95 14.00
CA LEU A 232 1.69 4.11 14.90
C LEU A 232 1.92 2.63 14.61
N LEU A 233 1.86 2.21 13.35
CA LEU A 233 2.18 0.86 12.91
C LEU A 233 3.58 0.42 13.38
N SER A 234 4.58 1.27 13.17
CA SER A 234 5.96 1.02 13.63
C SER A 234 6.02 0.77 15.14
N ARG A 235 5.34 1.62 15.94
CA ARG A 235 5.29 1.48 17.40
C ARG A 235 4.56 0.22 17.82
N SER A 236 3.40 -0.08 17.24
CA SER A 236 2.63 -1.29 17.55
C SER A 236 3.43 -2.56 17.26
N LEU A 237 4.10 -2.62 16.10
CA LEU A 237 4.97 -3.75 15.76
C LEU A 237 6.15 -3.87 16.74
N ALA A 238 6.78 -2.76 17.14
CA ALA A 238 7.87 -2.76 18.10
C ALA A 238 7.43 -3.25 19.49
N ILE A 239 6.26 -2.79 19.98
CA ILE A 239 5.68 -3.25 21.25
C ILE A 239 5.39 -4.75 21.18
N THR A 240 4.73 -5.20 20.11
CA THR A 240 4.44 -6.62 19.92
C THR A 240 5.72 -7.47 19.85
N CYS A 241 6.81 -6.96 19.27
CA CYS A 241 8.09 -7.68 19.24
C CYS A 241 8.81 -7.71 20.60
N ALA A 242 8.53 -6.75 21.49
CA ALA A 242 9.12 -6.69 22.83
C ALA A 242 8.39 -7.59 23.84
N GLU A 243 7.11 -7.91 23.61
CA GLU A 243 6.33 -8.79 24.48
C GLU A 243 6.73 -10.26 24.27
N ASP A 244 7.16 -10.94 25.36
CA ASP A 244 7.63 -12.33 25.41
C ASP A 244 6.55 -13.35 25.00
N GLY A 245 6.24 -13.43 23.71
CA GLY A 245 5.22 -14.35 23.20
C GLY A 245 4.89 -14.20 21.71
N VAL A 246 5.13 -13.03 21.12
CA VAL A 246 4.78 -12.81 19.71
C VAL A 246 6.00 -13.00 18.80
N THR A 247 5.85 -13.93 17.86
CA THR A 247 6.92 -14.51 17.03
C THR A 247 7.15 -13.75 15.73
N LEU A 248 6.81 -12.46 15.68
CA LEU A 248 7.18 -11.65 14.53
C LEU A 248 8.70 -11.62 14.36
N ASN A 249 9.46 -11.79 15.46
CA ASN A 249 10.92 -11.86 15.46
C ASN A 249 11.50 -13.28 15.29
N ALA A 250 10.79 -14.18 14.60
CA ALA A 250 11.36 -15.49 14.27
C ALA A 250 12.49 -15.30 13.25
N GLU A 251 13.72 -15.58 13.67
CA GLU A 251 14.91 -15.51 12.81
C GLU A 251 14.78 -16.49 11.65
N LEU A 252 14.65 -15.94 10.44
CA LEU A 252 14.60 -16.69 9.21
C LEU A 252 15.82 -16.31 8.37
N GLU A 253 16.46 -17.32 7.78
CA GLU A 253 17.41 -17.05 6.71
C GLU A 253 16.75 -16.21 5.61
N PRO A 254 17.52 -15.39 4.89
CA PRO A 254 17.00 -14.64 3.75
C PRO A 254 16.40 -15.57 2.68
N THR A 255 15.14 -15.34 2.35
CA THR A 255 14.36 -16.15 1.39
C THR A 255 13.59 -15.27 0.42
N GLN A 256 12.77 -15.89 -0.44
CA GLN A 256 11.85 -15.15 -1.31
C GLN A 256 10.64 -14.68 -0.50
N THR A 257 10.21 -13.46 -0.77
CA THR A 257 8.96 -12.90 -0.26
C THR A 257 7.93 -12.92 -1.38
N HIS A 258 6.75 -13.47 -1.08
CA HIS A 258 5.60 -13.44 -1.96
C HIS A 258 4.48 -12.63 -1.33
N VAL A 259 3.84 -11.79 -2.13
CA VAL A 259 2.73 -10.93 -1.70
C VAL A 259 1.49 -11.33 -2.46
N LEU A 260 0.42 -11.61 -1.73
CA LEU A 260 -0.88 -11.94 -2.28
C LEU A 260 -1.92 -10.98 -1.74
N ILE A 261 -2.92 -10.67 -2.55
CA ILE A 261 -4.10 -9.89 -2.17
C ILE A 261 -5.36 -10.67 -2.50
N GLN A 262 -6.34 -10.63 -1.62
CA GLN A 262 -7.65 -11.16 -1.89
C GLN A 262 -8.50 -10.08 -2.57
N ALA A 263 -9.00 -10.35 -3.77
CA ALA A 263 -9.76 -9.39 -4.57
C ALA A 263 -10.87 -10.08 -5.39
N PRO A 264 -11.91 -9.36 -5.83
CA PRO A 264 -12.96 -9.93 -6.67
C PRO A 264 -12.41 -10.52 -7.97
N ARG A 265 -13.13 -11.46 -8.60
CA ARG A 265 -12.75 -12.00 -9.92
C ARG A 265 -12.67 -10.93 -11.01
N GLY A 266 -13.48 -9.88 -10.89
CA GLY A 266 -13.47 -8.72 -11.78
C GLY A 266 -12.32 -7.73 -11.56
N PHE A 267 -11.48 -7.94 -10.54
CA PHE A 267 -10.28 -7.14 -10.34
C PHE A 267 -9.29 -7.40 -11.48
N HIS A 268 -8.70 -6.34 -12.04
CA HIS A 268 -7.71 -6.45 -13.10
C HIS A 268 -6.59 -5.44 -12.85
N HIS A 269 -5.35 -5.92 -12.84
CA HIS A 269 -4.16 -5.09 -12.72
C HIS A 269 -2.97 -5.80 -13.38
N SER A 270 -2.17 -5.09 -14.18
CA SER A 270 -1.07 -5.68 -14.97
C SER A 270 -0.03 -6.42 -14.13
N SER A 271 0.32 -5.87 -12.97
CA SER A 271 1.31 -6.44 -12.04
C SER A 271 0.77 -7.54 -11.11
N TRP A 272 -0.47 -8.02 -11.31
CA TRP A 272 -1.06 -9.06 -10.47
C TRP A 272 -1.59 -10.21 -11.31
N THR A 273 -1.24 -11.43 -10.90
CA THR A 273 -1.67 -12.66 -11.58
C THR A 273 -2.71 -13.40 -10.71
N PRO A 274 -3.86 -13.79 -11.26
CA PRO A 274 -4.87 -14.53 -10.51
C PRO A 274 -4.39 -15.95 -10.15
N ARG A 275 -4.70 -16.41 -8.94
CA ARG A 275 -4.31 -17.71 -8.37
C ARG A 275 -5.55 -18.51 -7.95
N GLN A 276 -6.50 -18.66 -8.88
CA GLN A 276 -7.78 -19.35 -8.62
C GLN A 276 -7.62 -20.79 -8.11
N ASN A 277 -6.60 -21.49 -8.59
CA ASN A 277 -6.27 -22.86 -8.16
C ASN A 277 -5.80 -22.95 -6.70
N MET A 278 -5.49 -21.83 -6.06
CA MET A 278 -5.00 -21.76 -4.68
C MET A 278 -6.04 -21.26 -3.69
N SER A 279 -7.20 -20.77 -4.16
CA SER A 279 -8.16 -20.07 -3.31
C SER A 279 -8.60 -20.91 -2.12
N HIS A 280 -9.07 -22.15 -2.35
CA HIS A 280 -9.54 -23.02 -1.26
C HIS A 280 -8.51 -23.25 -0.14
N GLY A 281 -7.23 -23.41 -0.48
CA GLY A 281 -6.18 -23.64 0.52
C GLY A 281 -5.84 -22.39 1.34
N LEU A 282 -5.84 -21.23 0.68
CA LEU A 282 -5.58 -19.94 1.32
C LEU A 282 -6.81 -19.44 2.11
N ASP A 283 -8.01 -19.71 1.62
CA ASP A 283 -9.26 -19.39 2.31
C ASP A 283 -9.42 -20.26 3.56
N SER A 284 -9.06 -21.55 3.49
CA SER A 284 -9.00 -22.40 4.68
C SER A 284 -8.03 -21.87 5.73
N LEU A 285 -6.94 -21.21 5.31
CA LEU A 285 -6.01 -20.56 6.23
C LEU A 285 -6.62 -19.31 6.87
N LEU A 286 -7.33 -18.48 6.10
CA LEU A 286 -8.05 -17.33 6.64
C LEU A 286 -9.12 -17.77 7.65
N THR A 287 -9.92 -18.78 7.30
CA THR A 287 -10.98 -19.30 8.18
C THR A 287 -10.38 -19.89 9.45
N GLY A 288 -9.28 -20.65 9.35
CA GLY A 288 -8.57 -21.19 10.50
C GLY A 288 -8.11 -20.09 11.47
N LEU A 289 -7.52 -19.00 10.95
CA LEU A 289 -7.10 -17.87 11.77
C LEU A 289 -8.27 -17.22 12.52
N ARG A 290 -9.40 -17.00 11.85
CA ARG A 290 -10.60 -16.42 12.46
C ARG A 290 -11.21 -17.34 13.52
N SER A 291 -11.25 -18.65 13.26
CA SER A 291 -11.84 -19.64 14.17
C SER A 291 -10.95 -19.96 15.38
N HIS A 292 -9.64 -19.73 15.31
CA HIS A 292 -8.71 -19.99 16.42
C HIS A 292 -8.95 -19.09 17.65
N ALA A 293 -9.76 -18.03 17.53
CA ALA A 293 -10.25 -17.27 18.67
C ALA A 293 -11.15 -18.10 19.63
N VAL A 294 -11.74 -19.22 19.18
CA VAL A 294 -12.82 -19.90 19.93
C VAL A 294 -12.54 -21.38 20.23
N ALA A 295 -11.64 -22.07 19.53
CA ALA A 295 -11.46 -23.52 19.71
C ALA A 295 -10.00 -23.99 19.75
N ALA A 296 -9.53 -24.33 20.95
CA ALA A 296 -8.26 -25.03 21.18
C ALA A 296 -8.41 -26.54 20.88
N LYS A 297 -8.42 -26.92 19.60
CA LYS A 297 -8.25 -28.34 19.22
C LYS A 297 -6.84 -28.60 18.68
N LYS A 298 -6.34 -29.78 19.05
CA LYS A 298 -4.96 -30.24 18.94
C LYS A 298 -4.60 -30.56 17.48
N GLU A 299 -4.13 -29.57 16.74
CA GLU A 299 -3.65 -29.74 15.37
C GLU A 299 -2.15 -30.01 15.26
N ARG A 300 -1.76 -30.76 14.22
CA ARG A 300 -0.37 -31.08 13.86
C ARG A 300 0.39 -29.79 13.57
N ALA A 301 1.72 -29.81 13.74
CA ALA A 301 2.63 -28.67 13.57
C ALA A 301 2.40 -27.90 12.25
N SER A 302 1.51 -26.92 12.30
CA SER A 302 1.18 -26.03 11.20
C SER A 302 2.14 -24.85 11.23
N VAL A 303 2.52 -24.37 10.05
CA VAL A 303 3.38 -23.18 9.91
C VAL A 303 2.70 -22.03 10.65
N LYS A 304 3.41 -21.44 11.63
CA LYS A 304 2.88 -20.34 12.42
C LYS A 304 2.52 -19.18 11.50
N THR A 305 1.33 -18.66 11.70
CA THR A 305 0.83 -17.51 10.96
C THR A 305 0.64 -16.36 11.94
N ASP A 306 1.31 -15.27 11.67
CA ASP A 306 1.16 -14.03 12.43
C ASP A 306 0.05 -13.19 11.79
N GLU A 307 -0.72 -12.45 12.58
CA GLU A 307 -1.82 -11.62 12.08
C GLU A 307 -1.59 -10.16 12.48
N ILE A 308 -1.77 -9.25 11.52
CA ILE A 308 -1.72 -7.81 11.71
C ILE A 308 -3.06 -7.25 11.25
N VAL A 309 -3.76 -6.57 12.14
CA VAL A 309 -5.07 -5.96 11.86
C VAL A 309 -4.95 -4.46 11.98
N ILE A 310 -5.18 -3.77 10.87
CA ILE A 310 -5.31 -2.32 10.80
C ILE A 310 -6.80 -2.02 10.67
N TYR A 311 -7.35 -1.24 11.60
CA TYR A 311 -8.75 -0.85 11.56
C TYR A 311 -8.93 0.59 12.01
N CYS A 312 -10.04 1.19 11.58
CA CYS A 312 -10.46 2.53 11.96
C CYS A 312 -11.89 2.51 12.52
N GLU A 313 -12.26 3.48 13.35
CA GLU A 313 -13.63 3.60 13.83
C GLU A 313 -14.53 4.13 12.72
N TYR A 314 -15.33 3.25 12.14
CA TYR A 314 -16.46 3.66 11.30
C TYR A 314 -17.77 3.25 11.99
N PRO A 315 -18.85 4.04 11.84
CA PRO A 315 -20.15 3.69 12.40
C PRO A 315 -20.59 2.35 11.81
N LYS A 316 -20.48 1.30 12.62
CA LYS A 316 -21.07 0.00 12.32
C LYS A 316 -22.57 0.20 12.34
N VAL A 317 -23.17 0.40 11.17
CA VAL A 317 -24.61 0.33 11.01
C VAL A 317 -25.01 -1.02 11.59
N SER A 318 -25.78 -1.03 12.68
CA SER A 318 -26.21 -2.25 13.36
C SER A 318 -27.13 -3.03 12.43
N VAL A 319 -26.51 -3.77 11.51
CA VAL A 319 -27.20 -4.78 10.72
C VAL A 319 -27.62 -5.86 11.72
N ALA A 320 -28.87 -6.29 11.61
CA ALA A 320 -29.47 -7.35 12.41
C ALA A 320 -28.52 -8.56 12.55
N PRO A 321 -28.57 -9.27 13.68
CA PRO A 321 -27.55 -10.25 14.07
C PRO A 321 -27.20 -11.22 12.94
N GLU A 322 -25.89 -11.45 12.82
CA GLU A 322 -25.09 -12.15 11.80
C GLU A 322 -25.49 -13.61 11.49
N GLY A 323 -26.77 -13.97 11.59
CA GLY A 323 -27.25 -15.36 11.46
C GLY A 323 -27.10 -15.98 10.07
N ASP A 324 -27.04 -15.18 9.00
CA ASP A 324 -27.01 -15.69 7.61
C ASP A 324 -25.97 -15.03 6.70
N LEU A 325 -25.17 -14.06 7.19
CA LEU A 325 -24.17 -13.36 6.37
C LEU A 325 -22.84 -14.10 6.25
N GLU A 326 -22.55 -15.10 7.09
CA GLU A 326 -21.36 -15.95 6.92
C GLU A 326 -21.43 -16.80 5.63
N ASN A 327 -22.62 -16.93 5.03
CA ASN A 327 -22.87 -17.74 3.84
C ASN A 327 -23.05 -16.91 2.56
N VAL A 328 -22.97 -15.58 2.61
CA VAL A 328 -22.90 -14.72 1.41
C VAL A 328 -21.48 -14.78 0.86
N GLU A 329 -21.15 -15.99 0.40
CA GLU A 329 -20.08 -16.39 -0.50
C GLU A 329 -18.80 -15.53 -0.53
N ALA A 330 -17.82 -16.01 0.23
CA ALA A 330 -16.40 -15.93 -0.12
C ALA A 330 -16.08 -16.36 -1.57
N GLY A 331 -17.02 -16.99 -2.31
CA GLY A 331 -16.83 -17.60 -3.62
C GLY A 331 -16.50 -16.66 -4.80
N ASP A 332 -16.58 -15.34 -4.62
CA ASP A 332 -16.18 -14.38 -5.67
C ASP A 332 -14.85 -13.68 -5.40
N LEU A 333 -14.30 -13.82 -4.19
CA LEU A 333 -12.96 -13.35 -3.92
C LEU A 333 -11.96 -14.45 -4.31
N ILE A 334 -10.91 -14.08 -5.03
CA ILE A 334 -9.81 -14.96 -5.36
C ILE A 334 -8.50 -14.31 -4.92
N TRP A 335 -7.48 -15.13 -4.78
CA TRP A 335 -6.15 -14.63 -4.48
C TRP A 335 -5.44 -14.19 -5.75
N TRP A 336 -4.80 -13.04 -5.68
CA TRP A 336 -3.94 -12.49 -6.71
C TRP A 336 -2.53 -12.42 -6.16
N SER A 337 -1.55 -12.89 -6.93
CA SER A 337 -0.13 -12.81 -6.58
C SER A 337 0.50 -11.65 -7.30
N TRP A 338 1.30 -10.86 -6.59
CA TRP A 338 2.18 -9.90 -7.23
C TRP A 338 3.20 -10.65 -8.11
N ASP A 339 3.47 -10.12 -9.30
CA ASP A 339 4.33 -10.71 -10.32
C ASP A 339 5.83 -10.46 -10.08
N GLY A 340 6.15 -9.45 -9.28
CA GLY A 340 7.51 -9.11 -8.91
C GLY A 340 8.14 -10.10 -7.92
N LYS A 341 9.41 -9.85 -7.62
CA LYS A 341 10.22 -10.71 -6.76
C LYS A 341 10.99 -9.87 -5.75
N ILE A 342 10.74 -10.12 -4.48
CA ILE A 342 11.57 -9.62 -3.38
C ILE A 342 12.38 -10.80 -2.84
N VAL A 343 13.69 -10.64 -2.81
CA VAL A 343 14.63 -11.64 -2.26
C VAL A 343 15.38 -10.99 -1.13
N GLY A 344 15.31 -11.59 0.05
CA GLY A 344 16.10 -11.15 1.18
C GLY A 344 17.60 -11.30 0.93
N PHE A 345 18.39 -10.53 1.66
CA PHE A 345 19.83 -10.73 1.77
C PHE A 345 20.26 -10.51 3.22
N GLY A 346 21.27 -11.25 3.67
CA GLY A 346 21.89 -11.08 4.98
C GLY A 346 23.19 -10.29 4.86
N ASP A 347 23.77 -9.94 6.01
CA ASP A 347 25.13 -9.39 6.04
C ASP A 347 26.14 -10.41 5.47
N PRO A 348 27.12 -9.94 4.68
CA PRO A 348 28.14 -10.79 4.08
C PRO A 348 29.11 -11.42 5.08
#